data_AF-A0A842KJE2-F1
#
_entry.id   AF-A0A842KJE2-F1
#
_cell.length_a   1.000
_cell.length_b   1.000
_cell.length_c   1.000
_cell.angle_alpha   90.00
_cell.angle_beta   90.00
_cell.angle_gamma   90.00
#
_symmetry.space_group_name_H-M   'P 1'
#
loop_
_entity.id
_entity.type
_entity.pdbx_description
1 polymer ?
#
loop_
_entity_poly.entity_id
_entity_poly.type
_entity_poly.pdbx_seq_one_letter_code
_entity_poly.pdbx_strand_id
1 'polypeptide(L)'
;MNKQQKNIASILLLILAVIIGLWGIDFSSNYLMVSELVKNPQYYIGNEINTMGNIKNGTLNIEPGAITFLLVDVEDNASEIEVEYTGDLPAS
;
A
#
# COMPACT_ATOMS: atom_id res chain seq x y z
N MET A 1 -4.44 -45.45 -17.89
CA MET A 1 -5.17 -44.18 -17.63
C MET A 1 -6.02 -43.81 -18.83
N ASN A 2 -7.30 -43.58 -18.62
CA ASN A 2 -8.19 -43.08 -19.66
C ASN A 2 -8.04 -41.55 -19.84
N LYS A 3 -8.64 -40.98 -20.90
CA LYS A 3 -8.54 -39.55 -21.24
C LYS A 3 -8.95 -38.64 -20.08
N GLN A 4 -9.99 -39.01 -19.35
CA GLN A 4 -10.50 -38.25 -18.20
C GLN A 4 -9.49 -38.21 -17.06
N GLN A 5 -8.88 -39.35 -16.72
CA GLN A 5 -7.83 -39.44 -15.69
C GLN A 5 -6.58 -38.62 -16.05
N LYS A 6 -6.19 -38.57 -17.34
CA LYS A 6 -5.07 -37.73 -17.81
C LYS A 6 -5.36 -36.24 -17.64
N ASN A 7 -6.58 -35.81 -17.95
CA ASN A 7 -6.98 -34.41 -17.79
C ASN A 7 -7.01 -34.01 -16.31
N ILE A 8 -7.58 -34.85 -15.45
CA ILE A 8 -7.62 -34.61 -13.99
C ILE A 8 -6.20 -34.49 -13.43
N ALA A 9 -5.30 -35.42 -13.81
CA ALA A 9 -3.91 -35.38 -13.37
C ALA A 9 -3.18 -34.10 -13.83
N SER A 10 -3.45 -33.64 -15.05
CA SER A 10 -2.83 -32.42 -15.61
C SER A 10 -3.31 -31.16 -14.89
N ILE A 11 -4.61 -31.08 -14.58
CA ILE A 11 -5.20 -29.96 -13.83
C ILE A 11 -4.62 -29.91 -12.41
N LEU A 12 -4.54 -31.07 -11.74
CA LEU A 12 -3.94 -31.15 -10.40
C LEU A 12 -2.48 -30.69 -10.40
N LEU A 13 -1.71 -31.07 -11.43
CA LEU A 13 -0.32 -30.68 -11.56
C LEU A 13 -0.16 -29.16 -11.79
N LEU A 14 -1.05 -28.55 -12.59
CA LEU A 14 -1.11 -27.10 -12.78
C LEU A 14 -1.46 -26.36 -11.47
N ILE A 15 -2.47 -26.82 -10.75
CA ILE A 15 -2.85 -26.21 -9.46
C ILE A 15 -1.69 -26.31 -8.46
N LEU A 16 -1.04 -27.47 -8.38
CA LEU A 16 0.11 -27.67 -7.51
C LEU A 16 1.26 -26.74 -7.87
N ALA A 17 1.55 -26.57 -9.17
CA ALA A 17 2.57 -25.64 -9.64
C ALA A 17 2.24 -24.19 -9.30
N VAL A 18 0.96 -23.78 -9.35
CA VAL A 18 0.52 -22.44 -8.94
C VAL A 18 0.69 -22.24 -7.43
N ILE A 19 0.26 -23.20 -6.60
CA ILE A 19 0.38 -23.10 -5.14
C ILE A 19 1.85 -22.99 -4.71
N ILE A 20 2.72 -23.81 -5.30
CA ILE A 20 4.16 -23.77 -5.03
C ILE A 20 4.79 -22.49 -5.58
N GLY A 21 4.43 -22.09 -6.80
CA GLY A 21 4.97 -20.91 -7.46
C GLY A 21 4.58 -19.59 -6.79
N LEU A 22 3.43 -19.54 -6.13
CA LEU A 22 2.97 -18.38 -5.37
C LEU A 22 3.32 -18.47 -3.87
N TRP A 23 4.07 -19.49 -3.46
CA TRP A 23 4.44 -19.68 -2.05
C TRP A 23 5.47 -18.62 -1.62
N GLY A 24 5.10 -17.80 -0.62
CA GLY A 24 5.96 -16.72 -0.13
C GLY A 24 5.92 -15.43 -0.95
N ILE A 25 5.00 -15.31 -1.92
CA ILE A 25 4.71 -14.00 -2.53
C ILE A 25 3.95 -13.17 -1.51
N ASP A 26 4.53 -12.03 -1.14
CA ASP A 26 3.85 -11.00 -0.38
C ASP A 26 2.96 -10.20 -1.33
N PHE A 27 1.64 -10.39 -1.21
CA PHE A 27 0.65 -9.67 -2.00
C PHE A 27 0.21 -8.37 -1.31
N SER A 28 0.81 -8.00 -0.17
CA SER A 28 0.52 -6.73 0.46
C SER A 28 1.07 -5.57 -0.37
N SER A 29 0.27 -4.52 -0.49
CA SER A 29 0.78 -3.22 -0.91
C SER A 29 1.74 -2.75 0.18
N ASN A 30 3.03 -2.59 -0.13
CA ASN A 30 4.12 -2.19 0.80
C ASN A 30 3.96 -0.78 1.43
N TYR A 31 2.74 -0.26 1.51
CA TYR A 31 2.42 1.02 2.11
C TYR A 31 1.77 0.80 3.47
N LEU A 32 2.28 1.48 4.48
CA LEU A 32 1.64 1.59 5.78
C LEU A 32 0.42 2.51 5.66
N MET A 33 -0.67 2.17 6.32
CA MET A 33 -1.84 3.04 6.35
C MET A 33 -1.67 4.16 7.39
N VAL A 34 -2.30 5.32 7.17
CA VAL A 34 -2.20 6.48 8.07
C VAL A 34 -2.65 6.12 9.49
N SER A 35 -3.72 5.34 9.62
CA SER A 35 -4.21 4.83 10.91
C SER A 35 -3.18 3.98 11.66
N GLU A 36 -2.35 3.20 10.96
CA GLU A 36 -1.27 2.41 11.57
C GLU A 36 -0.16 3.30 12.13
N LEU A 37 0.16 4.38 11.40
CA LEU A 37 1.16 5.38 11.81
C LEU A 37 0.69 6.13 13.07
N VAL A 38 -0.57 6.58 13.08
CA VAL A 38 -1.16 7.32 14.20
C VAL A 38 -1.31 6.46 15.45
N LYS A 39 -1.62 5.17 15.29
CA LYS A 39 -1.80 4.25 16.42
C LYS A 39 -0.50 3.96 17.18
N ASN A 40 0.62 3.90 16.47
CA ASN A 40 1.91 3.45 17.01
C ASN A 40 3.09 4.33 16.55
N PRO A 41 3.05 5.67 16.78
CA PRO A 41 3.98 6.60 16.16
C PRO A 41 5.44 6.36 16.53
N GLN A 42 5.70 5.86 17.74
CA GLN A 42 7.05 5.62 18.25
C GLN A 42 7.84 4.56 17.47
N TYR A 43 7.17 3.69 16.72
CA TYR A 43 7.85 2.69 15.88
C TYR A 43 8.31 3.25 14.53
N TYR A 44 7.78 4.41 14.12
CA TYR A 44 8.00 4.97 12.78
C TYR A 44 8.80 6.28 12.80
N ILE A 45 8.81 7.01 13.93
CA ILE A 45 9.62 8.22 14.06
C ILE A 45 11.10 7.91 13.82
N GLY A 46 11.72 8.68 12.91
CA GLY A 46 13.12 8.54 12.53
C GLY A 46 13.40 7.49 11.46
N ASN A 47 12.38 6.75 11.00
CA ASN A 47 12.49 5.77 9.93
C ASN A 47 11.94 6.33 8.62
N GLU A 48 12.58 5.96 7.51
CA GLU A 48 11.97 6.14 6.19
C GLU A 48 10.82 5.14 6.03
N ILE A 49 9.65 5.65 5.66
CA ILE A 49 8.43 4.85 5.49
C ILE A 49 7.76 5.19 4.16
N ASN A 50 6.96 4.26 3.66
CA ASN A 50 6.04 4.50 2.57
C ASN A 50 4.62 4.43 3.12
N THR A 51 3.82 5.45 2.86
CA THR A 51 2.40 5.49 3.25
C THR A 51 1.54 5.96 2.08
N MET A 52 0.24 5.70 2.18
CA MET A 52 -0.74 6.15 1.20
C MET A 52 -1.98 6.70 1.89
N GLY A 53 -2.66 7.61 1.20
CA GLY A 53 -3.86 8.25 1.70
C GLY A 53 -4.45 9.22 0.68
N ASN A 54 -5.58 9.81 1.04
CA ASN A 54 -6.21 10.88 0.29
C ASN A 54 -5.80 12.23 0.87
N ILE A 55 -5.47 13.20 0.01
CA ILE A 55 -5.29 14.58 0.47
C ILE A 55 -6.65 15.12 0.92
N LYS A 56 -6.74 15.60 2.16
CA LYS A 56 -7.95 16.21 2.71
C LYS A 56 -8.27 17.48 1.92
N ASN A 57 -9.52 17.57 1.45
CA ASN A 57 -9.94 18.70 0.63
C ASN A 57 -9.73 20.04 1.35
N GLY A 58 -9.19 21.02 0.64
CA GLY A 58 -8.92 22.37 1.17
C GLY A 58 -7.69 22.47 2.08
N THR A 59 -6.90 21.40 2.25
CA THR A 59 -5.70 21.42 3.11
C THR A 59 -4.39 21.52 2.34
N LEU A 60 -4.42 21.32 1.02
CA LEU A 60 -3.25 21.49 0.17
C LEU A 60 -2.83 22.97 0.14
N ASN A 61 -1.70 23.25 0.76
CA ASN A 61 -1.04 24.55 0.73
C ASN A 61 0.28 24.42 -0.03
N ILE A 62 0.50 25.29 -1.01
CA ILE A 62 1.70 25.29 -1.85
C ILE A 62 2.39 26.63 -1.64
N GLU A 63 3.53 26.59 -0.96
CA GLU A 63 4.38 27.75 -0.72
C GLU A 63 5.76 27.54 -1.36
N PRO A 64 6.52 28.61 -1.64
CA PRO A 64 7.89 28.49 -2.11
C PRO A 64 8.75 27.70 -1.11
N GLY A 65 9.19 26.50 -1.51
CA GLY A 65 10.09 25.65 -0.71
C GLY A 65 9.41 24.65 0.23
N ALA A 66 8.08 24.71 0.40
CA ALA A 66 7.34 23.75 1.21
C ALA A 66 5.89 23.61 0.73
N ILE A 67 5.44 22.38 0.64
CA ILE A 67 4.06 22.02 0.32
C ILE A 67 3.53 21.26 1.53
N THR A 68 2.42 21.72 2.09
CA THR A 68 1.79 21.05 3.24
C THR A 68 0.39 20.59 2.92
N PHE A 69 0.00 19.45 3.48
CA PHE A 69 -1.36 18.92 3.36
C PHE A 69 -1.67 17.93 4.49
N LEU A 70 -2.96 17.73 4.78
CA LEU A 70 -3.39 16.61 5.61
C LEU A 70 -3.63 15.39 4.73
N LEU A 71 -2.94 14.30 5.04
CA LEU A 71 -3.13 12.99 4.43
C LEU A 71 -4.07 12.17 5.31
N VAL A 72 -5.17 11.71 4.73
CA VAL A 72 -6.23 10.95 5.40
C VAL A 72 -6.14 9.49 4.96
N ASP A 73 -6.34 8.58 5.89
CA ASP A 73 -6.40 7.14 5.59
C ASP A 73 -7.48 6.85 4.50
N VAL A 74 -7.19 5.89 3.63
CA VAL A 74 -8.12 5.49 2.56
C VAL A 74 -9.31 4.70 3.11
N GLU A 75 -9.09 3.92 4.15
CA GLU A 75 -10.11 3.06 4.77
C GLU A 75 -10.73 3.69 6.02
N ASP A 76 -10.02 4.61 6.69
CA ASP A 76 -10.47 5.31 7.90
C ASP A 76 -10.36 6.85 7.81
N ASN A 77 -11.45 7.51 7.45
CA ASN A 77 -11.47 8.98 7.32
C ASN A 77 -11.26 9.75 8.64
N ALA A 78 -11.15 9.08 9.80
CA ALA A 78 -10.86 9.71 11.08
C ALA A 78 -9.35 9.87 11.35
N SER A 79 -8.51 9.02 10.76
CA SER A 79 -7.07 9.04 10.96
C SER A 79 -6.41 9.96 9.93
N GLU A 80 -5.69 10.98 10.41
CA GLU A 80 -5.00 11.96 9.58
C GLU A 80 -3.60 12.29 10.10
N ILE A 81 -2.68 12.59 9.18
CA ILE A 81 -1.35 13.11 9.49
C ILE A 81 -1.06 14.35 8.64
N GLU A 82 -0.32 15.29 9.21
CA GLU A 82 0.23 16.42 8.45
C GLU A 82 1.49 15.98 7.71
N VAL A 83 1.57 16.33 6.43
CA VAL A 83 2.70 16.06 5.56
C VAL A 83 3.32 17.37 5.11
N GLU A 84 4.63 17.48 5.27
CA GLU A 84 5.46 18.50 4.64
C GLU A 84 6.26 17.86 3.50
N TYR A 85 6.14 18.42 2.31
CA TYR A 85 6.77 17.94 1.09
C TYR A 85 7.58 19.07 0.45
N THR A 86 8.88 18.82 0.23
CA THR A 86 9.83 19.82 -0.27
C THR A 86 10.30 19.56 -1.71
N GLY A 87 9.72 18.54 -2.36
CA GLY A 87 10.03 18.19 -3.74
C GLY A 87 9.14 18.92 -4.76
N ASP A 88 9.45 18.72 -6.03
CA ASP A 88 8.59 19.15 -7.13
C ASP A 88 7.31 18.28 -7.17
N LEU A 89 6.15 18.92 -7.33
CA LEU A 89 4.92 18.16 -7.55
C LEU A 89 4.97 17.47 -8.92
N PRO A 90 4.44 16.24 -9.03
CA PRO A 90 4.22 15.61 -10.32
C PRO A 90 3.34 16.50 -11.19
N ALA A 91 3.61 16.51 -12.49
CA ALA A 91 2.74 17.20 -13.45
C ALA A 91 1.31 16.62 -13.36
N SER A 92 0.32 17.51 -13.39
CA SER A 92 -1.11 17.21 -13.39
C SER A 92 -1.59 16.55 -14.67
#